data_AF-A0A3N5VL12-F1
#
_entry.id   AF-A0A3N5VL12-F1
#
_cell.length_a   1.000
_cell.length_b   1.000
_cell.length_c   1.000
_cell.angle_alpha   90.00
_cell.angle_beta   90.00
_cell.angle_gamma   90.00
#
_symmetry.space_group_name_H-M   'P 1'
#
loop_
_entity.id
_entity.type
_entity.pdbx_description
1 polymer ?
#
loop_
_entity_poly.entity_id
_entity_poly.type
_entity_poly.pdbx_seq_one_letter_code
_entity_poly.pdbx_strand_id
1 'polypeptide(L)' 'NSELTCPWHGAKWDIKTGSLISFPQKLKPLQSHKVLIENDTLYLEM' A
#
# COMPACT_ATOMS: atom_id res chain seq x y z
N ASN A 1 -4.63 -11.14 5.32
CA ASN A 1 -3.96 -9.87 5.69
C ASN A 1 -3.90 -8.94 4.49
N SER A 2 -4.18 -7.66 4.69
CA SER A 2 -4.05 -6.60 3.68
C SER A 2 -2.83 -5.73 3.98
N GLU A 3 -1.66 -6.37 4.07
CA GLU A 3 -0.41 -5.74 4.53
C GLU A 3 0.70 -5.92 3.50
N LEU A 4 1.41 -4.84 3.20
CA LEU A 4 2.68 -4.85 2.46
C LEU A 4 3.83 -4.77 3.46
N THR A 5 4.81 -5.67 3.34
CA THR A 5 6.04 -5.62 4.14
C THR A 5 7.22 -5.24 3.26
N CYS A 6 7.98 -4.20 3.63
CA CYS A 6 9.24 -3.86 2.97
C CYS A 6 10.25 -5.00 3.20
N PRO A 7 10.82 -5.59 2.14
CA PRO A 7 11.72 -6.74 2.27
C PRO A 7 13.08 -6.38 2.86
N TRP A 8 13.45 -5.09 2.89
CA TRP A 8 14.75 -4.65 3.39
C TRP A 8 14.75 -4.45 4.91
N HIS A 9 13.83 -3.64 5.42
CA HIS A 9 13.84 -3.22 6.83
C HIS A 9 12.61 -3.71 7.62
N GLY A 10 11.66 -4.39 6.98
CA GLY A 10 10.48 -4.95 7.64
C GLY A 10 9.38 -3.95 8.00
N ALA A 11 9.44 -2.71 7.53
CA ALA A 11 8.35 -1.74 7.67
C ALA A 11 7.06 -2.28 7.02
N LYS A 12 5.90 -2.02 7.64
CA LYS A 12 4.61 -2.54 7.18
C LYS A 12 3.61 -1.42 6.90
N TRP A 13 2.83 -1.56 5.83
CA TRP A 13 1.76 -0.65 5.45
C TRP A 13 0.47 -1.39 5.10
N ASP A 14 -0.66 -0.71 5.32
CA ASP A 14 -1.99 -1.17 4.89
C ASP A 14 -2.17 -0.91 3.39
N ILE A 15 -2.45 -1.95 2.59
CA ILE A 15 -2.53 -1.82 1.12
C ILE A 15 -3.79 -1.09 0.62
N LYS A 16 -4.80 -0.90 1.49
CA LYS A 16 -6.06 -0.25 1.12
C LYS A 16 -5.99 1.27 1.30
N THR A 17 -5.14 1.73 2.22
CA THR A 17 -5.06 3.13 2.64
C THR A 17 -3.67 3.75 2.46
N GLY A 18 -2.64 2.92 2.29
CA GLY A 18 -1.24 3.37 2.28
C GLY A 18 -0.69 3.75 3.66
N SER A 19 -1.48 3.59 4.72
CA SER A 19 -1.10 3.99 6.08
C SER A 19 0.01 3.09 6.64
N LEU A 20 0.97 3.70 7.35
CA LEU A 20 2.00 2.95 8.07
C LEU A 20 1.37 2.16 9.23
N ILE A 21 1.61 0.86 9.26
CA ILE A 21 1.15 -0.05 10.34
C ILE A 21 2.25 -0.19 11.40
N SER A 22 3.48 -0.48 10.99
CA SER A 22 4.56 -0.80 11.93
C SER A 22 5.93 -0.46 11.36
N PHE A 23 6.67 0.36 12.10
CA PHE A 23 8.11 0.54 11.98
C PHE A 23 8.61 1.32 13.23
N PRO A 24 9.87 1.16 13.67
CA PRO A 24 10.38 1.88 14.84
C PRO A 24 10.33 3.41 14.70
N GLN A 25 10.42 3.91 13.46
CA GLN A 25 10.33 5.33 13.15
C GLN A 25 9.03 5.65 12.41
N LYS A 26 8.48 6.85 12.63
CA LYS A 26 7.32 7.32 11.88
C LYS A 26 7.71 7.68 10.46
N LEU A 27 7.34 6.82 9.52
CA LEU A 27 7.44 7.07 8.08
C LEU A 27 6.17 7.73 7.57
N LYS A 28 6.27 8.39 6.41
CA LYS A 28 5.09 8.89 5.70
C LYS A 28 4.23 7.71 5.20
N PRO A 29 2.90 7.89 5.07
CA PRO A 29 2.08 6.97 4.30
C PRO A 29 2.60 6.84 2.87
N LEU A 30 2.34 5.70 2.23
CA LEU A 30 2.63 5.50 0.82
C LEU A 30 1.54 6.16 -0.03
N GLN A 31 1.92 6.62 -1.22
CA GLN A 31 0.95 7.05 -2.22
C GLN A 31 0.01 5.89 -2.55
N SER A 32 -1.28 6.20 -2.62
CA SER A 32 -2.32 5.24 -2.99
C SER A 32 -2.94 5.65 -4.31
N HIS A 33 -3.21 4.67 -5.17
CA HIS A 33 -3.86 4.86 -6.47
C HIS A 33 -5.25 4.22 -6.45
N LYS A 34 -6.21 4.86 -7.10
CA LYS A 34 -7.52 4.26 -7.30
C LYS A 34 -7.38 3.10 -8.29
N VAL A 35 -7.93 1.95 -7.90
CA VAL A 35 -7.99 0.75 -8.74
C VAL A 35 -9.41 0.62 -9.29
N LEU A 36 -9.54 0.43 -10.60
CA LEU A 36 -10.80 0.09 -11.28
C LEU A 36 -10.64 -1.26 -11.96
N ILE A 37 -11.66 -2.13 -11.85
CA ILE A 37 -11.73 -3.38 -12.60
C ILE A 37 -12.94 -3.28 -13.53
N GLU A 38 -12.70 -3.38 -14.84
CA GLU A 38 -13.73 -3.37 -15.88
C GLU A 38 -13.41 -4.47 -16.89
N ASN A 39 -14.37 -5.35 -17.17
CA ASN A 39 -14.23 -6.46 -18.12
C ASN A 39 -12.93 -7.28 -17.91
N ASP A 40 -12.68 -7.70 -16.67
CA ASP A 40 -11.48 -8.43 -16.24
C ASP A 40 -10.14 -7.71 -16.46
N THR A 41 -10.18 -6.41 -16.77
CA THR A 41 -9.00 -5.56 -16.93
C THR A 41 -8.84 -4.65 -15.72
N LEU A 42 -7.62 -4.56 -15.18
CA LEU A 42 -7.27 -3.69 -14.06
C LEU A 42 -6.69 -2.37 -14.57
N TYR A 43 -7.22 -1.26 -14.07
CA TYR A 43 -6.78 0.10 -14.35
C TYR A 43 -6.31 0.81 -13.07
N LEU A 44 -5.30 1.66 -13.23
CA LEU A 44 -4.76 2.51 -12.17
C LEU A 44 -4.95 3.98 -12.56
N GLU A 45 -5.51 4.78 -11.66
CA GLU A 45 -5.53 6.24 -11.77
C GLU A 45 -4.16 6.79 -11.31
N MET A 46 -3.45 7.45 -12.23
CA MET A 46 -2.09 7.97 -12.03
C MET A 46 -2.08 9.36 -11.38
#